data_AF-A0A5A7XK40-F1
#
_entry.id   AF-A0A5A7XK40-F1
#
_cell.length_a   1.000
_cell.length_b   1.000
_cell.length_c   1.000
_cell.angle_alpha   90.00
_cell.angle_beta   90.00
_cell.angle_gamma   90.00
#
_symmetry.space_group_name_H-M   'P 1'
#
loop_
_entity.id
_entity.type
_entity.pdbx_description
1 polymer ?
#
loop_
_entity_poly.entity_id
_entity_poly.type
_entity_poly.pdbx_seq_one_letter_code
_entity_poly.pdbx_strand_id
1 'polypeptide(L)'
;MDVDHPEADQRWDRYARSETAAERLDRNWSNLLQELRVVQTGVQLLTGFLLTLPFQQRFDLLDRTMRLVYLATVSCAVAASVLLIAPVGIHRILFRQRRLKSLVSAAHRLAYAGLLLLGLALVGMTVIIFDAVSGQSAGLCAGAIALAGFAAFWVVLPLWMRVSRASGGGTDPAGKGK
;
A
#
# COMPACT_ATOMS: atom_id res chain seq x y z
N MET A 1 35.40 13.17 -8.21
CA MET A 1 34.46 12.09 -8.59
C MET A 1 35.30 11.08 -9.34
N ASP A 2 35.71 10.03 -8.65
CA ASP A 2 36.64 9.02 -9.14
C ASP A 2 35.85 7.74 -9.40
N VAL A 3 35.99 7.17 -10.60
CA VAL A 3 35.10 6.14 -11.17
C VAL A 3 35.85 4.83 -11.49
N ASP A 4 37.07 4.65 -10.96
CA ASP A 4 38.02 3.63 -11.48
C ASP A 4 38.24 2.38 -10.60
N HIS A 5 37.23 1.86 -9.87
CA HIS A 5 37.37 0.62 -9.08
C HIS A 5 36.29 -0.45 -9.35
N PRO A 6 36.39 -1.24 -10.44
CA PRO A 6 35.47 -2.34 -10.76
C PRO A 6 35.53 -3.53 -9.79
N GLU A 7 36.50 -3.57 -8.87
CA GLU A 7 36.64 -4.65 -7.89
C GLU A 7 35.63 -4.58 -6.73
N ALA A 8 35.10 -3.38 -6.43
CA ALA A 8 34.09 -3.19 -5.40
C ALA A 8 32.75 -3.83 -5.79
N ASP A 9 32.37 -3.72 -7.07
CA ASP A 9 31.18 -4.34 -7.63
C ASP A 9 31.28 -5.88 -7.65
N GLN A 10 32.48 -6.43 -7.89
CA GLN A 10 32.70 -7.89 -7.85
C GLN A 10 32.62 -8.49 -6.44
N ARG A 11 32.92 -7.73 -5.38
CA ARG A 11 32.71 -8.17 -3.99
C ARG A 11 31.22 -8.21 -3.62
N TRP A 12 30.44 -7.22 -4.05
CA TRP A 12 28.98 -7.23 -3.88
C TRP A 12 28.36 -8.45 -4.55
N ASP A 13 28.79 -8.75 -5.77
CA ASP A 13 28.29 -9.85 -6.58
C ASP A 13 28.66 -11.24 -6.00
N ARG A 14 29.76 -11.31 -5.24
CA ARG A 14 30.17 -12.51 -4.49
C ARG A 14 29.36 -12.70 -3.20
N TYR A 15 29.08 -11.60 -2.48
CA TYR A 15 28.23 -11.61 -1.28
C TYR A 15 26.77 -11.95 -1.60
N ALA A 16 26.22 -11.40 -2.70
CA ALA A 16 24.88 -11.71 -3.20
C ALA A 16 24.73 -13.18 -3.65
N ARG A 17 25.83 -13.80 -4.11
CA ARG A 17 25.89 -15.24 -4.44
C ARG A 17 26.00 -16.16 -3.22
N SER A 18 26.50 -15.68 -2.09
CA SER A 18 26.57 -16.42 -0.81
C SER A 18 25.42 -16.13 0.17
N GLU A 19 24.48 -15.26 -0.20
CA GLU A 19 23.33 -14.87 0.63
C GLU A 19 22.34 -16.03 0.78
N THR A 20 22.03 -16.39 2.03
CA THR A 20 21.06 -17.45 2.30
C THR A 20 19.64 -17.01 1.92
N ALA A 21 18.76 -17.96 1.61
CA ALA A 21 17.36 -17.66 1.28
C ALA A 21 16.63 -16.89 2.41
N ALA A 22 17.09 -17.03 3.67
CA ALA A 22 16.57 -16.29 4.81
C ALA A 22 17.03 -14.81 4.79
N GLU A 23 18.30 -14.54 4.51
CA GLU A 23 18.86 -13.18 4.42
C GLU A 23 18.24 -12.38 3.25
N ARG A 24 18.01 -13.02 2.09
CA ARG A 24 17.29 -12.36 0.99
C ARG A 24 15.86 -11.96 1.37
N LEU A 25 15.15 -12.83 2.10
CA LEU A 25 13.79 -12.55 2.53
C LEU A 25 13.77 -11.40 3.53
N ASP A 26 14.75 -11.35 4.43
CA ASP A 26 14.91 -10.27 5.41
C ASP A 26 15.21 -8.92 4.75
N ARG A 27 16.12 -8.88 3.76
CA ARG A 27 16.37 -7.66 2.98
C ARG A 27 15.15 -7.19 2.18
N ASN A 28 14.47 -8.11 1.49
CA ASN A 28 13.23 -7.76 0.77
C ASN A 28 12.14 -7.26 1.74
N TRP A 29 12.05 -7.85 2.93
CA TRP A 29 11.13 -7.42 3.97
C TRP A 29 11.46 -6.01 4.49
N SER A 30 12.73 -5.75 4.79
CA SER A 30 13.26 -4.44 5.16
C SER A 30 12.88 -3.37 4.12
N ASN A 31 13.09 -3.65 2.84
CA ASN A 31 12.73 -2.74 1.76
C ASN A 31 11.21 -2.50 1.71
N LEU A 32 10.38 -3.54 1.81
CA LEU A 32 8.93 -3.41 1.87
C LEU A 32 8.46 -2.59 3.07
N LEU A 33 9.06 -2.76 4.25
CA LEU A 33 8.74 -1.95 5.44
C LEU A 33 9.11 -0.49 5.25
N GLN A 34 10.21 -0.20 4.53
CA GLN A 34 10.61 1.16 4.21
C GLN A 34 9.61 1.81 3.24
N GLU A 35 9.19 1.11 2.19
CA GLU A 35 8.13 1.57 1.29
C GLU A 35 6.81 1.79 2.04
N LEU A 36 6.44 0.86 2.93
CA LEU A 36 5.23 0.96 3.75
C LEU A 36 5.27 2.16 4.70
N ARG A 37 6.46 2.52 5.20
CA ARG A 37 6.65 3.70 6.05
C ARG A 37 6.36 5.01 5.31
N VAL A 38 6.64 5.07 4.00
CA VAL A 38 6.25 6.22 3.16
C VAL A 38 4.73 6.33 3.07
N VAL A 39 4.02 5.21 2.95
CA VAL A 39 2.54 5.19 2.93
C VAL A 39 1.98 5.56 4.31
N GLN A 40 2.63 5.11 5.38
CA GLN A 40 2.19 5.34 6.77
C GLN A 40 2.07 6.83 7.12
N THR A 41 3.01 7.67 6.68
CA THR A 41 2.94 9.12 6.91
C THR A 41 1.74 9.74 6.21
N GLY A 42 1.41 9.29 4.99
CA GLY A 42 0.22 9.71 4.25
C GLY A 42 -1.08 9.38 5.00
N VAL A 43 -1.17 8.17 5.57
CA VAL A 43 -2.34 7.74 6.36
C VAL A 43 -2.49 8.58 7.63
N GLN A 44 -1.39 8.87 8.32
CA GLN A 44 -1.41 9.68 9.55
C GLN A 44 -1.90 11.10 9.27
N LEU A 45 -1.42 11.72 8.20
CA LEU A 45 -1.85 13.04 7.76
C LEU A 45 -3.34 13.04 7.39
N LEU A 46 -3.79 12.07 6.59
CA LEU A 46 -5.20 11.89 6.24
C LEU A 46 -6.08 11.74 7.48
N THR A 47 -5.68 10.86 8.40
CA THR A 47 -6.41 10.59 9.65
C THR A 47 -6.46 11.84 10.53
N GLY A 48 -5.36 12.59 10.64
CA GLY A 48 -5.32 13.86 11.38
C GLY A 48 -6.27 14.92 10.79
N PHE A 49 -6.30 15.06 9.46
CA PHE A 49 -7.26 15.96 8.80
C PHE A 49 -8.71 15.54 9.05
N LEU A 50 -8.99 14.24 8.96
CA LEU A 50 -10.30 13.69 9.27
C LEU A 50 -10.70 13.93 10.73
N LEU A 51 -9.78 13.81 11.70
CA LEU A 51 -10.09 14.03 13.11
C LEU A 51 -10.31 15.51 13.47
N THR A 52 -9.78 16.44 12.69
CA THR A 52 -9.97 17.89 12.93
C THR A 52 -11.23 18.47 12.29
N LEU A 53 -11.73 17.84 11.22
CA LEU A 53 -12.98 18.19 10.52
C LEU A 53 -14.20 18.47 11.43
N PRO A 54 -14.54 17.66 12.46
CA PRO A 54 -15.74 17.85 13.27
C PRO A 54 -15.69 19.09 14.17
N PHE A 55 -14.50 19.65 14.40
CA PHE A 55 -14.31 20.87 15.16
C PHE A 55 -14.35 22.14 14.29
N GLN A 56 -14.51 22.00 12.97
CA GLN A 56 -14.61 23.12 12.04
C GLN A 56 -16.05 23.67 12.04
N GLN A 57 -16.20 25.00 11.97
CA GLN A 57 -17.51 25.66 11.99
C GLN A 57 -18.47 25.21 10.88
N ARG A 58 -17.94 24.72 9.75
CA ARG A 58 -18.75 24.22 8.64
C ARG A 58 -19.26 22.80 8.82
N PHE A 59 -18.82 22.06 9.84
CA PHE A 59 -19.26 20.68 10.07
C PHE A 59 -20.74 20.58 10.44
N ASP A 60 -21.28 21.58 11.13
CA ASP A 60 -22.70 21.59 11.51
C ASP A 60 -23.64 21.77 10.30
N LEU A 61 -23.14 22.31 9.19
CA LEU A 61 -23.86 22.45 7.92
C LEU A 61 -23.93 21.13 7.14
N LEU A 62 -23.15 20.12 7.55
CA LEU A 62 -23.12 18.82 6.86
C LEU A 62 -24.39 18.03 7.18
N ASP A 63 -25.02 17.54 6.12
CA ASP A 63 -26.24 16.75 6.21
C ASP A 63 -26.00 15.43 6.96
N ARG A 64 -27.06 14.84 7.52
CA ARG A 64 -26.96 13.64 8.37
C ARG A 64 -26.29 12.46 7.65
N THR A 65 -26.57 12.32 6.35
CA THR A 65 -25.96 11.33 5.48
C THR A 65 -24.45 11.51 5.38
N MET A 66 -23.97 12.75 5.21
CA MET A 66 -22.54 13.04 5.08
C MET A 66 -21.80 12.86 6.41
N ARG A 67 -22.45 13.07 7.55
CA ARG A 67 -21.88 12.71 8.86
C ARG A 67 -21.65 11.20 8.99
N LEU A 68 -22.55 10.36 8.47
CA LEU A 68 -22.34 8.90 8.44
C LEU A 68 -21.19 8.51 7.51
N VAL A 69 -21.12 9.12 6.31
CA VAL A 69 -20.00 8.92 5.38
C VAL A 69 -18.68 9.34 6.01
N TYR A 70 -18.67 10.47 6.73
CA TYR A 70 -17.52 10.94 7.51
C TYR A 70 -17.09 9.92 8.57
N LEU A 71 -18.00 9.44 9.41
CA LEU A 71 -17.68 8.44 10.44
C LEU A 71 -17.16 7.12 9.82
N ALA A 72 -17.75 6.67 8.70
CA ALA A 72 -17.27 5.51 7.97
C ALA A 72 -15.86 5.74 7.41
N THR A 73 -15.59 6.93 6.86
CA THR A 73 -14.30 7.33 6.29
C THR A 73 -13.21 7.38 7.38
N VAL A 74 -13.50 8.00 8.52
CA VAL A 74 -12.61 8.03 9.69
C VAL A 74 -12.32 6.61 10.18
N SER A 75 -13.35 5.77 10.31
CA SER A 75 -13.19 4.37 10.75
C SER A 75 -12.29 3.59 9.80
N CYS A 76 -12.45 3.79 8.48
CA CYS A 76 -11.58 3.18 7.47
C CYS A 76 -10.13 3.67 7.60
N ALA A 77 -9.90 4.96 7.80
CA ALA A 77 -8.56 5.53 7.96
C ALA A 77 -7.85 5.01 9.23
N VAL A 78 -8.58 4.90 10.35
CA VAL A 78 -8.07 4.34 11.60
C VAL A 78 -7.78 2.84 11.43
N ALA A 79 -8.70 2.08 10.84
CA ALA A 79 -8.48 0.66 10.58
C ALA A 79 -7.29 0.42 9.65
N ALA A 80 -7.16 1.23 8.58
CA ALA A 80 -5.99 1.23 7.69
C ALA A 80 -4.69 1.48 8.47
N SER A 81 -4.68 2.49 9.35
CA SER A 81 -3.52 2.79 10.20
C SER A 81 -3.10 1.57 11.05
N VAL A 82 -4.06 0.93 11.72
CA VAL A 82 -3.79 -0.27 12.55
C VAL A 82 -3.24 -1.41 11.71
N LEU A 83 -3.84 -1.66 10.54
CA LEU A 83 -3.43 -2.71 9.61
C LEU A 83 -2.04 -2.48 9.01
N LEU A 84 -1.67 -1.22 8.74
CA LEU A 84 -0.36 -0.85 8.20
C LEU A 84 0.75 -0.86 9.26
N ILE A 85 0.41 -0.69 10.54
CA ILE A 85 1.36 -0.81 11.66
C ILE A 85 1.63 -2.30 12.00
N ALA A 86 0.66 -3.19 11.76
CA ALA A 86 0.75 -4.61 12.10
C ALA A 86 2.02 -5.34 11.61
N PRO A 87 2.54 -5.14 10.38
CA PRO A 87 3.75 -5.80 9.89
C PRO A 87 5.00 -5.47 10.72
N VAL A 88 5.08 -4.25 11.26
CA VAL A 88 6.18 -3.81 12.14
C VAL A 88 6.15 -4.62 13.44
N GLY A 89 4.97 -4.85 14.00
CA GLY A 89 4.77 -5.69 15.18
C GLY A 89 5.09 -7.16 14.93
N ILE A 90 4.65 -7.69 13.78
CA ILE A 90 4.92 -9.08 13.40
C ILE A 90 6.42 -9.32 13.25
N HIS A 91 7.17 -8.42 12.61
CA HIS A 91 8.63 -8.54 12.54
C HIS A 91 9.29 -8.66 13.93
N ARG A 92 8.87 -7.81 14.88
CA ARG A 92 9.41 -7.79 16.25
C ARG A 92 9.08 -9.07 17.05
N ILE A 93 7.93 -9.69 16.80
CA ILE A 93 7.50 -10.93 17.48
C ILE A 93 8.08 -12.18 16.79
N LEU A 94 8.23 -12.15 15.46
CA LEU A 94 8.57 -13.30 14.63
C LEU A 94 10.03 -13.73 14.75
N PHE A 95 10.94 -12.79 15.04
CA PHE A 95 12.34 -13.08 15.38
C PHE A 95 12.48 -14.03 16.58
N ARG A 96 11.44 -14.13 17.42
CA ARG A 96 11.46 -14.97 18.62
C ARG A 96 10.96 -16.40 18.40
N GLN A 97 10.29 -16.72 17.28
CA GLN A 97 9.51 -17.97 17.16
C GLN A 97 9.89 -18.97 16.03
N ARG A 98 10.89 -18.72 15.17
CA ARG A 98 11.39 -19.69 14.14
C ARG A 98 10.33 -20.34 13.21
N ARG A 99 9.07 -19.91 13.22
CA ARG A 99 7.94 -20.45 12.42
C ARG A 99 7.46 -19.39 11.40
N LEU A 100 8.39 -18.95 10.53
CA LEU A 100 8.27 -17.73 9.72
C LEU A 100 7.26 -17.77 8.56
N LYS A 101 7.04 -18.90 7.90
CA LYS A 101 6.38 -18.91 6.57
C LYS A 101 4.89 -18.49 6.58
N SER A 102 4.11 -18.89 7.58
CA SER A 102 2.67 -18.54 7.64
C SER A 102 2.41 -17.10 8.11
N LEU A 103 3.29 -16.56 8.98
CA LEU A 103 3.13 -15.21 9.54
C LEU A 103 3.47 -14.11 8.52
N VAL A 104 4.45 -14.36 7.64
CA VAL A 104 4.79 -13.46 6.52
C VAL A 104 3.60 -13.29 5.56
N SER A 105 2.90 -14.39 5.22
CA SER A 105 1.70 -14.31 4.36
C SER A 105 0.55 -13.57 5.04
N ALA A 106 0.36 -13.75 6.35
CA ALA A 106 -0.66 -13.02 7.11
C ALA A 106 -0.36 -11.51 7.14
N ALA A 107 0.89 -11.13 7.41
CA ALA A 107 1.31 -9.74 7.42
C ALA A 107 1.15 -9.07 6.05
N HIS A 108 1.45 -9.78 4.97
CA HIS A 108 1.22 -9.27 3.61
C HIS A 108 -0.28 -9.01 3.34
N ARG A 109 -1.17 -9.91 3.77
CA ARG A 109 -2.63 -9.71 3.67
C ARG A 109 -3.10 -8.51 4.50
N LEU A 110 -2.56 -8.32 5.70
CA LEU A 110 -2.89 -7.17 6.56
C LEU A 110 -2.44 -5.86 5.92
N ALA A 111 -1.22 -5.79 5.39
CA ALA A 111 -0.72 -4.61 4.69
C ALA A 111 -1.58 -4.29 3.46
N TYR A 112 -1.95 -5.30 2.67
CA TYR A 112 -2.81 -5.15 1.50
C TYR A 112 -4.22 -4.67 1.88
N ALA A 113 -4.83 -5.25 2.92
CA ALA A 113 -6.12 -4.81 3.44
C ALA A 113 -6.06 -3.37 3.99
N GLY A 114 -4.95 -2.99 4.63
CA GLY A 114 -4.70 -1.62 5.08
C GLY A 114 -4.63 -0.63 3.94
N LEU A 115 -3.95 -0.95 2.84
CA LEU A 115 -3.93 -0.13 1.62
C LEU A 115 -5.33 0.01 1.01
N LEU A 116 -6.13 -1.06 1.01
CA LEU A 116 -7.51 -1.02 0.51
C LEU A 116 -8.37 -0.04 1.30
N LEU A 117 -8.32 -0.12 2.63
CA LEU A 117 -9.06 0.77 3.51
C LEU A 117 -8.58 2.22 3.41
N LEU A 118 -7.27 2.43 3.22
CA LEU A 118 -6.71 3.75 2.95
C LEU A 118 -7.29 4.34 1.66
N GLY A 119 -7.33 3.56 0.58
CA GLY A 119 -7.94 3.98 -0.67
C GLY A 119 -9.41 4.36 -0.51
N LEU A 120 -10.18 3.53 0.20
CA LEU A 120 -11.59 3.83 0.50
C LEU A 120 -11.73 5.11 1.33
N ALA A 121 -10.84 5.34 2.29
CA ALA A 121 -10.82 6.58 3.07
C ALA A 121 -10.49 7.82 2.22
N LEU A 122 -9.61 7.70 1.23
CA LEU A 122 -9.31 8.79 0.29
C LEU A 122 -10.51 9.11 -0.62
N VAL A 123 -11.21 8.08 -1.10
CA VAL A 123 -12.47 8.26 -1.86
C VAL A 123 -13.51 8.96 -0.99
N GLY A 124 -13.71 8.47 0.25
CA GLY A 124 -14.66 9.06 1.20
C GLY A 124 -14.33 10.52 1.54
N MET A 125 -13.06 10.83 1.81
CA MET A 125 -12.60 12.21 2.03
C MET A 125 -12.89 13.10 0.82
N THR A 126 -12.64 12.60 -0.39
CA THR A 126 -12.90 13.33 -1.64
C THR A 126 -14.39 13.66 -1.77
N VAL A 127 -15.27 12.68 -1.53
CA VAL A 127 -16.73 12.89 -1.54
C VAL A 127 -17.12 14.00 -0.56
N ILE A 128 -16.63 13.92 0.69
CA ILE A 128 -16.97 14.88 1.75
C ILE A 128 -16.51 16.29 1.38
N ILE A 129 -15.30 16.45 0.85
CA ILE A 129 -14.76 17.77 0.48
C ILE A 129 -15.55 18.37 -0.69
N PHE A 130 -15.80 17.59 -1.75
CA PHE A 130 -16.52 18.08 -2.92
C PHE A 130 -17.99 18.38 -2.61
N ASP A 131 -18.63 17.55 -1.78
CA ASP A 131 -19.98 17.83 -1.28
C ASP A 131 -20.03 19.14 -0.49
N ALA A 132 -19.09 19.35 0.43
CA ALA A 132 -19.04 20.55 1.26
C ALA A 132 -18.75 21.85 0.47
N VAL A 133 -18.05 21.77 -0.67
CA VAL A 133 -17.65 22.95 -1.46
C VAL A 133 -18.58 23.21 -2.64
N SER A 134 -19.08 22.17 -3.30
CA SER A 134 -19.80 22.28 -4.59
C SER A 134 -21.16 21.57 -4.58
N GLY A 135 -21.57 21.00 -3.45
CA GLY A 135 -22.85 20.32 -3.27
C GLY A 135 -22.84 18.85 -3.70
N GLN A 136 -23.99 18.20 -3.48
CA GLN A 136 -24.14 16.75 -3.53
C GLN A 136 -23.81 16.10 -4.89
N SER A 137 -24.14 16.77 -5.99
CA SER A 137 -23.85 16.27 -7.34
C SER A 137 -22.34 16.23 -7.60
N ALA A 138 -21.61 17.27 -7.18
CA ALA A 138 -20.16 17.31 -7.30
C ALA A 138 -19.49 16.26 -6.42
N GLY A 139 -19.98 16.06 -5.19
CA GLY A 139 -19.52 15.01 -4.28
C GLY A 139 -19.67 13.61 -4.88
N LEU A 140 -20.83 13.31 -5.47
CA LEU A 140 -21.10 12.02 -6.13
C LEU A 140 -20.20 11.81 -7.36
N CYS A 141 -20.06 12.81 -8.23
CA CYS A 141 -19.20 12.72 -9.40
C CYS A 141 -17.73 12.52 -9.01
N ALA A 142 -17.21 13.31 -8.07
CA ALA A 142 -15.85 13.19 -7.59
C ALA A 142 -15.60 11.84 -6.90
N GLY A 143 -16.57 11.36 -6.11
CA GLY A 143 -16.54 10.04 -5.50
C GLY A 143 -16.52 8.91 -6.51
N ALA A 144 -17.36 8.98 -7.54
CA ALA A 144 -17.40 8.00 -8.61
C ALA A 144 -16.08 7.96 -9.39
N ILE A 145 -15.51 9.12 -9.71
CA ILE A 145 -14.21 9.21 -10.39
C ILE A 145 -13.08 8.67 -9.51
N ALA A 146 -13.05 9.06 -8.23
CA ALA A 146 -12.03 8.59 -7.30
C ALA A 146 -12.14 7.07 -7.06
N LEU A 147 -13.36 6.55 -6.90
CA LEU A 147 -13.61 5.12 -6.74
C LEU A 147 -13.26 4.34 -8.01
N ALA A 148 -13.62 4.86 -9.18
CA ALA A 148 -13.26 4.26 -10.46
C ALA A 148 -11.75 4.27 -10.67
N GLY A 149 -11.06 5.38 -10.35
CA GLY A 149 -9.61 5.48 -10.40
C GLY A 149 -8.93 4.50 -9.44
N PHE A 150 -9.44 4.40 -8.21
CA PHE A 150 -8.95 3.44 -7.22
C PHE A 150 -9.17 1.99 -7.67
N ALA A 151 -10.38 1.65 -8.13
CA ALA A 151 -10.70 0.33 -8.65
C ALA A 151 -9.90 0.01 -9.91
N ALA A 152 -9.72 0.97 -10.83
CA ALA A 152 -8.89 0.82 -12.01
C ALA A 152 -7.44 0.56 -11.60
N PHE A 153 -6.84 1.37 -10.73
CA PHE A 153 -5.47 1.13 -10.27
C PHE A 153 -5.34 -0.24 -9.60
N TRP A 154 -6.34 -0.66 -8.82
CA TRP A 154 -6.31 -1.93 -8.08
C TRP A 154 -6.65 -3.16 -8.92
N VAL A 155 -7.39 -3.03 -10.03
CA VAL A 155 -7.79 -4.12 -10.94
C VAL A 155 -6.86 -4.19 -12.15
N VAL A 156 -6.45 -3.05 -12.70
CA VAL A 156 -5.54 -2.95 -13.86
C VAL A 156 -4.14 -3.42 -13.47
N LEU A 157 -3.63 -3.05 -12.29
CA LEU A 157 -2.29 -3.46 -11.85
C LEU A 157 -2.13 -5.00 -11.76
N PRO A 158 -3.02 -5.76 -11.08
CA PRO A 158 -2.93 -7.22 -11.06
C PRO A 158 -3.24 -7.87 -12.41
N LEU A 159 -4.14 -7.30 -13.23
CA LEU A 159 -4.39 -7.83 -14.58
C LEU A 159 -3.17 -7.64 -15.50
N TRP A 160 -2.53 -6.47 -15.46
CA TRP A 160 -1.29 -6.22 -16.20
C TRP A 160 -0.16 -7.15 -15.76
N MET A 161 0.03 -7.34 -14.45
CA MET A 161 1.03 -8.30 -13.95
C MET A 161 0.73 -9.74 -14.35
N ARG A 162 -0.56 -10.12 -14.49
CA ARG A 162 -0.99 -11.44 -14.93
C ARG A 162 -0.78 -11.63 -16.44
N VAL A 163 -1.00 -10.60 -17.25
CA VAL A 163 -0.79 -10.62 -18.71
C VAL A 163 0.70 -10.58 -19.07
N SER A 164 1.52 -9.76 -18.41
CA SER A 164 2.97 -9.70 -18.66
C SER A 164 3.71 -11.00 -18.31
N ARG A 165 3.18 -11.78 -17.36
CA ARG A 165 3.70 -13.13 -17.06
C ARG A 165 3.34 -14.16 -18.15
N ALA A 166 2.23 -13.99 -18.85
CA ALA A 166 1.87 -14.86 -19.97
C ALA A 166 2.74 -14.59 -21.21
N SER A 167 3.22 -13.35 -21.38
CA SER A 167 4.07 -12.96 -22.52
C SER A 167 5.56 -13.32 -22.36
N GLY A 168 6.02 -13.70 -21.15
CA GLY A 168 7.42 -14.06 -20.88
C GLY A 168 7.74 -15.56 -20.91
N GLY A 169 6.76 -16.42 -21.22
CA GLY A 169 6.91 -17.88 -21.18
C GLY A 169 7.34 -18.56 -22.48
N GLY A 170 7.78 -17.80 -23.48
CA GLY A 170 7.97 -18.32 -24.85
C GLY A 170 9.30 -17.98 -25.49
N THR A 171 10.43 -18.42 -24.91
CA THR A 171 11.64 -18.79 -25.67
C THR A 171 12.55 -19.65 -24.80
N ASP A 172 12.34 -20.96 -24.81
CA ASP A 172 13.36 -21.94 -24.47
C ASP A 172 13.86 -22.55 -25.78
N PRO A 173 15.05 -22.16 -26.31
CA PRO A 173 15.61 -22.82 -27.47
C PRO A 173 16.36 -24.08 -27.02
N ALA A 174 15.60 -25.12 -26.67
CA ALA A 174 16.13 -26.48 -26.72
C ALA A 174 16.23 -26.90 -28.19
N GLY A 175 17.45 -27.16 -28.67
CA GLY A 175 17.70 -28.06 -29.79
C GLY A 175 18.23 -27.47 -31.10
N LYS A 176 19.56 -27.31 -31.17
CA LYS A 176 20.40 -27.65 -32.33
C LYS A 176 21.75 -28.06 -31.74
N GLY A 177 22.20 -29.31 -31.79
CA GLY A 177 22.22 -30.17 -32.96
C GLY A 177 23.49 -29.91 -33.75
N LYS A 178 24.64 -30.31 -33.20
CA LYS A 178 25.77 -30.89 -33.94
C LYS A 178 26.75 -31.55 -32.99
#